data_AF-A0A536KB47-F1
#
_entry.id   AF-A0A536KB47-F1
#
_cell.length_a   1.000
_cell.length_b   1.000
_cell.length_c   1.000
_cell.angle_alpha   90.00
_cell.angle_beta   90.00
_cell.angle_gamma   90.00
#
_symmetry.space_group_name_H-M   'P 1'
#
loop_
_entity.id
_entity.type
_entity.pdbx_description
1 polymer ?
#
loop_
_entity_poly.entity_id
_entity_poly.type
_entity_poly.pdbx_seq_one_letter_code
_entity_poly.pdbx_strand_id
1 'polypeptide(L)'
;MQERSEEEILSRLLELENSGQAERRAELTGERYLTLLHDPDNGRSYILRHGSDSTEGAEIPENTEFYEYPATDVAQRAYEQLLDESRRAGELVEDDSSEGIGDFETSGAEIRDLYADSDEDELTQDPVISEEEEP
;
A
#
# COMPACT_ATOMS: atom_id res chain seq x y z
N MET A 1 1.92 15.25 -29.17
CA MET A 1 1.93 14.47 -27.92
C MET A 1 3.34 14.60 -27.40
N GLN A 2 3.54 15.16 -26.20
CA GLN A 2 4.88 15.26 -25.62
C GLN A 2 5.26 13.85 -25.15
N GLU A 3 6.27 13.26 -25.79
CA GLU A 3 6.97 12.11 -25.24
C GLU A 3 7.54 12.58 -23.89
N ARG A 4 7.03 12.04 -22.78
CA ARG A 4 7.61 12.32 -21.45
C ARG A 4 9.06 11.84 -21.50
N SER A 5 9.98 12.64 -20.98
CA SER A 5 11.37 12.20 -20.83
C SER A 5 11.42 10.94 -19.96
N GLU A 6 12.37 10.05 -20.22
CA GLU A 6 12.55 8.81 -19.44
C GLU A 6 12.66 9.11 -17.94
N GLU A 7 13.33 10.21 -17.57
CA GLU A 7 13.46 10.71 -16.20
C GLU A 7 12.10 11.09 -15.56
N GLU A 8 11.17 11.66 -16.33
CA GLU A 8 9.83 12.02 -15.85
C GLU A 8 8.99 10.76 -15.62
N ILE A 9 9.16 9.75 -16.48
CA ILE A 9 8.49 8.45 -16.31
C ILE A 9 9.02 7.78 -15.05
N LEU A 10 10.34 7.69 -14.91
CA LEU A 10 11.01 7.09 -13.75
C LEU A 10 10.61 7.75 -12.43
N SER A 11 10.64 9.08 -12.37
CA SER A 11 10.24 9.84 -11.19
C SER A 11 8.80 9.51 -10.77
N ARG A 12 7.89 9.41 -11.74
CA ARG A 12 6.51 9.03 -11.48
C ARG A 12 6.37 7.57 -11.03
N LEU A 13 7.11 6.63 -11.60
CA LEU A 13 7.06 5.23 -11.20
C LEU A 13 7.56 5.04 -9.76
N LEU A 14 8.64 5.73 -9.39
CA LEU A 14 9.14 5.77 -8.01
C LEU A 14 8.12 6.39 -7.06
N GLU A 15 7.45 7.48 -7.45
CA GLU A 15 6.38 8.08 -6.65
C GLU A 15 5.20 7.10 -6.43
N LEU A 16 4.78 6.39 -7.49
CA LEU A 16 3.71 5.39 -7.41
C LEU A 16 4.09 4.24 -6.48
N GLU A 17 5.32 3.76 -6.56
CA GLU A 17 5.83 2.74 -5.64
C GLU A 17 5.81 3.24 -4.19
N ASN A 18 6.40 4.42 -3.93
CA ASN A 18 6.47 5.01 -2.58
C ASN A 18 5.08 5.32 -2.00
N SER A 19 4.11 5.62 -2.86
CA SER A 19 2.70 5.83 -2.49
C SER A 19 1.93 4.52 -2.24
N GLY A 20 2.59 3.36 -2.34
CA GLY A 20 1.96 2.05 -2.13
C GLY A 20 1.00 1.64 -3.26
N GLN A 21 1.14 2.21 -4.46
CA GLN A 21 0.35 1.86 -5.64
C GLN A 21 0.99 0.72 -6.47
N ALA A 22 2.06 0.11 -5.96
CA ALA A 22 2.65 -1.10 -6.55
C ALA A 22 1.68 -2.28 -6.45
N GLU A 23 1.45 -2.98 -7.57
CA GLU A 23 0.64 -4.21 -7.58
C GLU A 23 1.41 -5.35 -6.92
N ARG A 24 2.71 -5.46 -7.24
CA ARG A 24 3.62 -6.45 -6.68
C ARG A 24 5.01 -5.84 -6.55
N ARG A 25 5.74 -6.25 -5.51
CA ARG A 25 7.14 -5.90 -5.29
C ARG A 25 7.89 -7.14 -4.84
N ALA A 26 9.05 -7.37 -5.42
CA ALA A 26 9.96 -8.43 -5.04
C ALA A 26 11.33 -7.83 -4.74
N GLU A 27 11.97 -8.31 -3.68
CA GLU A 27 13.34 -7.95 -3.34
C GLU A 27 14.32 -8.87 -4.05
N LEU A 28 15.35 -8.26 -4.63
CA LEU A 28 16.48 -8.91 -5.25
C LEU A 28 17.75 -8.66 -4.42
N THR A 29 18.72 -9.55 -4.55
CA THR A 29 19.99 -9.45 -3.84
C THR A 29 20.75 -8.18 -4.24
N GLY A 30 21.56 -7.68 -3.31
CA GLY A 30 22.29 -6.43 -3.51
C GLY A 30 21.40 -5.20 -3.46
N GLU A 31 20.38 -5.21 -2.59
CA GLU A 31 19.52 -4.06 -2.30
C GLU A 31 18.81 -3.57 -3.58
N ARG A 32 18.23 -4.51 -4.34
CA ARG A 32 17.52 -4.21 -5.59
C ARG A 32 16.08 -4.65 -5.47
N TYR A 33 15.21 -4.02 -6.25
CA TYR A 33 13.78 -4.30 -6.23
C TYR A 33 13.26 -4.47 -7.65
N LEU A 34 12.32 -5.39 -7.80
CA LEU A 34 11.52 -5.57 -9.01
C LEU A 34 10.05 -5.32 -8.67
N THR A 35 9.50 -4.24 -9.21
CA THR A 35 8.17 -3.75 -8.88
C THR A 35 7.28 -3.73 -10.13
N LEU A 36 6.07 -4.27 -10.01
CA LEU A 36 5.02 -4.19 -11.03
C LEU A 36 4.06 -3.04 -10.68
N LEU A 37 3.92 -2.10 -11.60
CA LEU A 37 3.13 -0.88 -11.44
C LEU A 37 2.10 -0.77 -12.57
N HIS A 38 0.95 -0.21 -12.26
CA HIS A 38 -0.05 0.17 -13.25
C HIS A 38 -0.33 1.66 -13.14
N ASP A 39 -0.12 2.40 -14.23
CA ASP A 39 -0.43 3.82 -14.29
C ASP A 39 -1.87 3.99 -14.82
N PRO A 40 -2.83 4.37 -13.96
CA PRO A 40 -4.22 4.54 -14.37
C PRO A 40 -4.42 5.76 -15.28
N ASP A 41 -3.46 6.69 -15.29
CA ASP A 41 -3.52 7.96 -16.03
C ASP A 41 -3.36 7.72 -17.54
N ASN A 42 -2.43 6.84 -17.92
CA ASN A 42 -2.14 6.47 -19.30
C ASN A 42 -2.67 5.07 -19.67
N GLY A 43 -3.18 4.32 -18.69
CA GLY A 43 -3.66 2.95 -18.87
C GLY A 43 -2.54 1.96 -19.23
N ARG A 44 -1.30 2.28 -18.87
CA ARG A 44 -0.11 1.47 -19.18
C ARG A 44 0.38 0.76 -17.93
N SER A 45 1.08 -0.33 -18.13
CA SER A 45 1.72 -1.07 -17.05
C SER A 45 3.22 -1.04 -17.21
N TYR A 46 3.91 -0.97 -16.09
CA TYR A 46 5.35 -0.78 -16.02
C TYR A 46 5.95 -1.82 -15.09
N ILE A 47 7.12 -2.33 -15.47
CA ILE A 47 7.97 -3.07 -14.56
C ILE A 47 9.15 -2.16 -14.26
N LEU A 48 9.34 -1.85 -12.98
CA LEU A 48 10.45 -1.04 -12.50
C LEU A 48 11.48 -1.96 -11.84
N ARG A 49 12.74 -1.81 -12.25
CA ARG A 49 13.89 -2.41 -11.58
C ARG A 49 14.77 -1.28 -11.07
N HIS A 50 14.97 -1.19 -9.76
CA HIS A 50 15.82 -0.14 -9.18
C HIS A 50 16.61 -0.67 -7.99
N GLY A 51 17.71 0.02 -7.68
CA GLY A 51 18.43 -0.17 -6.43
C GLY A 51 17.71 0.48 -5.26
N SER A 52 18.18 0.20 -4.04
CA SER A 52 17.73 0.87 -2.83
C SER A 52 18.00 2.36 -2.96
N ASP A 53 16.94 3.12 -2.78
CA ASP A 53 17.03 4.56 -2.81
C ASP A 53 17.52 5.06 -1.45
N SER A 54 18.76 5.57 -1.43
CA SER A 54 19.33 6.21 -0.23
C SER A 54 18.89 7.67 -0.09
N THR A 55 18.18 8.21 -1.08
CA THR A 55 17.88 9.65 -1.18
C THR A 55 16.45 10.01 -0.81
N GLU A 56 15.67 9.05 -0.31
CA GLU A 56 14.27 9.21 0.10
C GLU A 56 13.38 9.84 -1.00
N GLY A 57 13.61 9.46 -2.26
CA GLY A 57 12.90 9.91 -3.44
C GLY A 57 13.40 11.23 -4.02
N ALA A 58 14.53 11.75 -3.53
CA ALA A 58 15.11 12.98 -4.06
C ALA A 58 15.81 12.78 -5.42
N GLU A 59 16.36 11.59 -5.66
CA GLU A 59 17.08 11.25 -6.89
C GLU A 59 16.68 9.86 -7.40
N ILE A 60 16.81 9.64 -8.71
CA ILE A 60 16.59 8.32 -9.31
C ILE A 60 17.80 7.43 -8.99
N PRO A 61 17.62 6.25 -8.39
CA PRO A 61 18.72 5.35 -8.08
C PRO A 61 19.53 4.97 -9.34
N GLU A 62 20.83 4.81 -9.18
CA GLU A 62 21.69 4.34 -10.26
C GLU A 62 21.32 2.91 -10.69
N ASN A 63 21.40 2.62 -12.00
CA ASN A 63 20.92 1.37 -12.62
C ASN A 63 19.39 1.16 -12.49
N THR A 64 18.62 2.24 -12.40
CA THR A 64 17.16 2.15 -12.54
C THR A 64 16.79 1.91 -13.99
N GLU A 65 16.02 0.85 -14.22
CA GLU A 65 15.50 0.42 -15.52
C GLU A 65 13.99 0.28 -15.43
N PHE A 66 13.28 0.63 -16.50
CA PHE A 66 11.85 0.38 -16.61
C PHE A 66 11.49 -0.27 -17.93
N TYR A 67 10.46 -1.10 -17.90
CA TYR A 67 9.87 -1.74 -19.07
C TYR A 67 8.41 -1.35 -19.18
N GLU A 68 8.04 -0.73 -20.29
CA GLU A 68 6.68 -0.30 -20.56
C GLU A 68 5.90 -1.36 -21.34
N TYR A 69 4.66 -1.62 -20.90
CA TYR A 69 3.74 -2.52 -21.56
C TYR A 69 2.37 -1.86 -21.79
N PRO A 70 1.72 -2.17 -22.93
CA PRO A 70 0.43 -1.59 -23.27
C PRO A 70 -0.75 -2.19 -22.48
N ALA A 71 -0.55 -3.31 -21.77
CA ALA A 71 -1.59 -3.99 -21.03
C ALA A 71 -1.04 -4.69 -19.79
N THR A 72 -1.83 -4.70 -18.72
CA THR A 72 -1.49 -5.32 -17.43
C THR A 72 -1.18 -6.81 -17.57
N ASP A 73 -1.93 -7.55 -18.37
CA ASP A 73 -1.73 -8.99 -18.60
C ASP A 73 -0.35 -9.29 -19.20
N VAL A 74 0.15 -8.41 -20.07
CA VAL A 74 1.47 -8.56 -20.71
C VAL A 74 2.57 -8.22 -19.70
N ALA A 75 2.40 -7.13 -18.95
CA ALA A 75 3.34 -6.74 -17.90
C ALA A 75 3.45 -7.81 -16.81
N GLN A 76 2.33 -8.41 -16.40
CA GLN A 76 2.30 -9.44 -15.37
C GLN A 76 3.10 -10.68 -15.82
N ARG A 77 2.88 -11.17 -17.05
CA ARG A 77 3.64 -12.32 -17.58
C ARG A 77 5.13 -12.02 -17.71
N ALA A 78 5.48 -10.81 -18.13
CA ALA A 78 6.86 -10.37 -18.23
C ALA A 78 7.51 -10.24 -16.83
N TYR A 79 6.76 -9.73 -15.85
CA TYR A 79 7.21 -9.67 -14.46
C TYR A 79 7.48 -11.06 -13.90
N GLU A 80 6.57 -12.01 -14.10
CA GLU A 80 6.74 -13.40 -13.67
C GLU A 80 7.95 -14.05 -14.34
N GLN A 81 8.19 -13.77 -15.63
CA GLN A 81 9.37 -14.24 -16.34
C GLN A 81 10.65 -13.68 -15.71
N LEU A 82 10.73 -12.36 -15.51
CA LEU A 82 11.90 -11.72 -14.90
C LEU A 82 12.14 -12.23 -13.47
N LEU A 83 11.07 -12.42 -12.71
CA LEU A 83 11.15 -12.97 -11.36
C LEU A 83 11.71 -14.39 -11.35
N ASP A 84 11.24 -15.25 -12.26
CA ASP A 84 11.73 -16.62 -12.41
C ASP A 84 13.18 -16.66 -12.91
N GLU A 85 13.58 -15.74 -13.79
CA GLU A 85 14.97 -15.56 -14.20
C GLU A 85 15.86 -15.17 -13.03
N SER A 86 15.46 -14.17 -12.23
CA SER A 86 16.17 -13.78 -11.01
C SER A 86 16.24 -14.91 -9.99
N ARG A 87 15.17 -15.70 -9.85
CA ARG A 87 15.17 -16.89 -8.98
C ARG A 87 16.19 -17.92 -9.43
N ARG A 88 16.20 -18.25 -10.73
CA ARG A 88 17.16 -19.20 -11.31
C ARG A 88 18.60 -18.70 -11.22
N ALA A 89 18.80 -17.38 -11.26
CA ALA A 89 20.10 -16.75 -11.06
C ALA A 89 20.55 -16.71 -9.59
N GLY A 90 19.66 -17.03 -8.64
CA GLY A 90 19.91 -16.87 -7.20
C GLY A 90 19.93 -15.39 -6.76
N GLU A 91 19.37 -14.50 -7.57
CA GLU A 91 19.22 -13.08 -7.28
C GLU A 91 17.92 -12.76 -6.57
N LEU A 92 16.91 -13.63 -6.63
CA LEU A 92 15.68 -13.41 -5.87
C LEU A 92 15.96 -13.64 -4.39
N VAL A 93 15.71 -12.64 -3.55
CA VAL A 93 15.63 -12.85 -2.10
C VAL A 93 14.29 -13.55 -1.88
N GLU A 94 14.33 -14.88 -1.88
CA GLU A 94 13.20 -15.68 -1.45
C GLU A 94 12.96 -15.35 0.02
N ASP A 95 11.92 -14.56 0.28
CA ASP A 95 11.41 -14.38 1.63
C ASP A 95 10.99 -15.78 2.11
N ASP A 96 11.83 -16.42 2.92
CA ASP A 96 11.58 -17.74 3.50
C ASP A 96 10.40 -17.71 4.50
N SER A 97 9.52 -16.69 4.45
CA SER A 97 8.21 -16.69 5.09
C SER A 97 7.23 -17.57 4.32
N SER A 98 7.61 -18.84 4.16
CA SER A 98 6.66 -19.91 4.39
C SER A 98 6.37 -20.04 5.90
N GLU A 99 6.02 -18.93 6.56
CA GLU A 99 5.45 -18.92 7.89
C GLU A 99 3.97 -18.52 7.76
N GLY A 100 3.11 -19.52 7.59
CA GLY A 100 1.69 -19.42 7.97
C GLY A 100 0.70 -19.03 6.88
N ILE A 101 0.23 -20.03 6.13
CA ILE A 101 -1.23 -20.13 6.01
C ILE A 101 -1.76 -20.46 7.43
N GLY A 102 -2.40 -19.48 8.10
CA GLY A 102 -3.02 -19.58 9.43
C GLY A 102 -2.35 -18.63 10.43
N ASP A 103 -3.00 -17.64 11.03
CA ASP A 103 -4.33 -17.63 11.63
C ASP A 103 -5.03 -16.28 11.38
N PHE A 104 -6.29 -16.35 10.95
CA PHE A 104 -7.22 -15.23 11.03
C PHE A 104 -7.54 -15.04 12.51
N GLU A 105 -6.74 -14.24 13.23
CA GLU A 105 -7.16 -13.76 14.55
C GLU A 105 -8.27 -12.72 14.37
N THR A 106 -9.50 -13.22 14.34
CA THR A 106 -10.68 -12.47 14.73
C THR A 106 -10.58 -12.14 16.22
N SER A 107 -9.90 -11.05 16.54
CA SER A 107 -10.04 -10.34 17.81
C SER A 107 -10.77 -9.05 17.45
N GLY A 108 -12.10 -8.98 17.53
CA GLY A 108 -12.88 -9.08 18.76
C GLY A 108 -13.41 -7.67 19.01
N ALA A 109 -14.73 -7.51 18.97
CA ALA A 109 -15.39 -6.20 18.99
C ALA A 109 -14.93 -5.32 20.17
N GLU A 110 -14.31 -4.18 19.88
CA GLU A 110 -14.15 -3.11 20.86
C GLU A 110 -15.44 -2.28 20.91
N ILE A 111 -16.45 -2.77 21.62
CA ILE A 111 -17.48 -1.91 22.20
C ILE A 111 -16.83 -1.20 23.38
N ARG A 112 -16.44 0.05 23.16
CA ARG A 112 -15.96 0.91 24.24
C ARG A 112 -17.17 1.51 24.96
N ASP A 113 -17.64 0.79 25.97
CA ASP A 113 -18.48 1.32 27.03
C ASP A 113 -17.78 2.53 27.67
N LEU A 114 -18.31 3.72 27.41
CA LEU A 114 -17.87 4.97 28.03
C LEU A 114 -19.06 5.71 28.64
N TYR A 115 -19.84 5.08 29.52
CA TYR A 115 -20.66 5.81 30.50
C TYR A 115 -20.95 4.98 31.75
N ALA A 116 -20.07 5.08 32.73
CA ALA A 116 -20.30 4.91 34.17
C ALA A 116 -18.90 5.14 34.79
N ASP A 117 -18.61 6.20 35.53
CA ASP A 117 -19.26 6.62 36.76
C ASP A 117 -18.65 7.99 37.14
N SER A 118 -19.48 8.98 37.45
CA SER A 118 -19.06 10.16 38.23
C SER A 118 -20.29 10.70 38.92
N ASP A 119 -20.57 10.08 40.06
CA ASP A 119 -21.37 10.60 41.14
C ASP A 119 -20.64 11.81 41.76
N GLU A 120 -21.18 13.03 41.64
CA GLU A 120 -21.17 14.03 42.73
C GLU A 120 -22.17 15.19 42.45
N ASP A 121 -23.27 15.16 43.22
CA ASP A 121 -24.26 16.16 43.68
C ASP A 121 -24.22 17.65 43.24
N GLU A 122 -25.40 18.26 43.03
CA GLU A 122 -25.99 19.24 43.99
C GLU A 122 -27.34 19.85 43.52
N LEU A 123 -28.39 19.59 44.32
CA LEU A 123 -29.60 20.38 44.63
C LEU A 123 -30.36 21.18 43.54
N THR A 124 -31.63 20.78 43.29
CA THR A 124 -32.81 21.65 43.51
C THR A 124 -34.09 20.82 43.70
N GLN A 125 -34.72 20.96 44.87
CA GLN A 125 -36.14 20.68 45.13
C GLN A 125 -36.97 21.81 44.47
N ASP A 126 -38.19 21.65 43.97
CA ASP A 126 -39.40 21.07 44.58
C ASP A 126 -40.46 20.82 43.46
N PRO A 127 -41.52 20.04 43.71
CA PRO A 127 -42.38 19.38 42.73
C PRO A 127 -43.66 20.18 42.45
N VAL A 128 -44.31 19.93 41.31
CA VAL A 128 -45.74 20.25 41.14
C VAL A 128 -46.41 19.37 40.06
N ILE A 129 -47.19 18.41 40.57
CA ILE A 129 -48.54 17.96 40.17
C ILE A 129 -48.84 17.56 38.71
N SER A 130 -49.38 16.36 38.57
CA SER A 130 -50.28 15.99 37.46
C SER A 130 -51.68 16.54 37.74
N GLU A 131 -52.26 17.26 36.78
CA GLU A 131 -53.69 17.56 36.63
C GLU A 131 -53.86 17.93 35.14
N GLU A 132 -54.40 17.04 34.29
CA GLU A 132 -55.82 16.95 33.89
C GLU A 132 -56.32 18.15 33.05
N GLU A 133 -56.82 17.80 31.86
CA GLU A 133 -57.85 18.49 31.06
C GLU A 133 -57.54 19.83 30.37
N GLU A 134 -57.88 19.93 29.08
CA GLU A 134 -58.73 21.00 28.51
C GLU A 134 -59.06 20.73 27.01
N PRO A 135 -60.07 21.40 26.42
CA PRO A 135 -61.37 20.83 25.97
C PRO A 135 -61.49 20.37 24.51
#